data_AF-A0A8J3P713-F1
#
_entry.id   AF-A0A8J3P713-F1
#
_cell.length_a   1.000
_cell.length_b   1.000
_cell.length_c   1.000
_cell.angle_alpha   90.00
_cell.angle_beta   90.00
_cell.angle_gamma   90.00
#
_symmetry.space_group_name_H-M   'P 1'
#
loop_
_entity.id
_entity.type
_entity.pdbx_description
1 polymer ?
#
loop_
_entity_poly.entity_id
_entity_poly.type
_entity_poly.pdbx_seq_one_letter_code
_entity_poly.pdbx_strand_id
1 'polypeptide(L)' 'MKTSPWHSIKQSVHHNETRCTEGNNIERENRRDGTGGKPLCKNCAEI' A
#
# COMPACT_ATOMS: atom_id res chain seq x y z
N MET A 1 9.70 7.13 3.38
CA MET A 1 9.95 7.73 2.07
C MET A 1 8.80 7.37 1.15
N LYS A 2 8.21 8.38 0.49
CA LYS A 2 7.19 8.15 -0.52
C LYS A 2 7.80 7.43 -1.73
N THR A 3 7.05 6.49 -2.30
CA THR A 3 7.46 5.68 -3.45
C THR A 3 6.25 5.42 -4.37
N SER A 4 6.50 4.79 -5.51
CA SER A 4 5.44 4.35 -6.42
C SER A 4 4.41 3.53 -5.66
N PRO A 5 3.10 3.80 -5.84
CA PRO A 5 2.07 3.17 -5.05
C PRO A 5 2.00 1.66 -5.33
N TRP A 6 1.53 0.93 -4.33
CA TRP A 6 1.21 -0.50 -4.44
C TRP A 6 -0.03 -0.81 -3.61
N HIS A 7 -0.67 -1.93 -3.87
CA HIS A 7 -1.79 -2.40 -3.08
C HIS A 7 -1.79 -3.92 -2.95
N SER A 8 -2.55 -4.43 -1.98
CA SER A 8 -2.88 -5.85 -1.91
C SER A 8 -4.18 -6.12 -2.65
N ILE A 9 -4.27 -7.23 -3.37
CA ILE A 9 -5.54 -7.73 -3.93
C ILE A 9 -6.55 -8.09 -2.83
N LYS A 10 -6.10 -8.31 -1.59
CA LYS A 10 -6.92 -8.66 -0.42
C LYS A 10 -7.31 -7.47 0.47
N GLN A 11 -6.72 -6.30 0.26
CA GLN A 11 -7.02 -5.09 1.05
C GLN A 11 -7.88 -4.09 0.27
N SER A 12 -8.50 -3.17 0.98
CA SER A 12 -9.32 -2.08 0.42
C SER A 12 -8.57 -0.74 0.30
N VAL A 13 -7.26 -0.72 0.53
CA VAL A 13 -6.42 0.49 0.48
C VAL A 13 -5.20 0.28 -0.42
N HIS A 14 -4.58 1.38 -0.84
CA HIS A 14 -3.23 1.39 -1.42
C HIS A 14 -2.22 2.04 -0.47
N HIS A 15 -0.96 1.74 -0.69
CA HIS A 15 0.19 2.20 0.09
C HIS A 15 1.13 2.94 -0.85
N ASN A 16 1.83 3.96 -0.34
CA ASN A 16 2.79 4.75 -1.11
C ASN A 16 4.02 5.14 -0.27
N GLU A 17 4.22 4.51 0.89
CA GLU A 17 5.19 4.91 1.88
C GLU A 17 5.89 3.69 2.47
N THR A 18 7.20 3.55 2.25
CA THR A 18 7.98 2.35 2.63
C THR A 18 8.11 2.15 4.13
N ARG A 19 7.73 3.12 4.96
CA ARG A 19 7.61 2.99 6.41
C ARG A 19 6.27 2.40 6.86
N CYS A 20 5.31 2.19 5.95
CA CYS A 20 4.02 1.61 6.28
C CYS A 20 4.15 0.12 6.60
N THR A 21 4.06 -0.24 7.89
CA THR A 21 4.17 -1.64 8.34
C THR A 21 3.05 -2.51 7.78
N GLU A 22 1.83 -1.97 7.64
CA GLU A 22 0.70 -2.67 7.02
C GLU A 22 0.97 -2.97 5.54
N GLY A 23 1.48 -2.00 4.78
CA GLY A 23 1.82 -2.17 3.38
C GLY A 23 3.04 -3.06 3.14
N ASN A 24 3.96 -3.11 4.10
CA ASN A 24 5.16 -3.95 4.04
C ASN A 24 4.91 -5.41 4.40
N ASN A 25 3.83 -5.71 5.14
CA ASN A 25 3.40 -7.07 5.48
C ASN A 25 2.52 -7.73 4.38
N ILE A 26 2.45 -7.13 3.18
CA ILE A 26 1.71 -7.73 2.07
C ILE A 26 2.57 -8.83 1.44
N GLU A 27 2.09 -10.07 1.52
CA GLU A 27 2.71 -11.20 0.82
C GLU A 27 2.85 -10.95 -0.68
N ARG A 28 3.98 -11.39 -1.25
CA ARG A 28 4.39 -11.04 -2.62
C ARG A 28 3.33 -11.42 -3.66
N GLU A 29 2.67 -12.56 -3.48
CA GLU A 29 1.60 -13.03 -4.37
C GLU A 29 0.36 -12.12 -4.36
N ASN A 30 0.16 -11.35 -3.29
CA ASN A 30 -0.97 -10.44 -3.13
C ASN A 30 -0.63 -8.99 -3.51
N ARG A 31 0.66 -8.62 -3.55
CA ARG A 31 1.12 -7.26 -3.89
C ARG A 31 0.98 -6.97 -5.39
N ARG A 32 0.40 -5.84 -5.74
CA ARG A 32 0.32 -5.31 -7.10
C ARG A 32 0.79 -3.88 -7.13
N ASP A 33 1.43 -3.50 -8.21
CA ASP A 33 1.85 -2.11 -8.41
C ASP A 33 0.63 -1.22 -8.71
N GLY A 34 0.77 0.07 -8.42
CA GLY A 34 -0.29 1.06 -8.59
C GLY A 34 -1.29 1.10 -7.43
N THR A 35 -2.28 1.99 -7.55
CA THR A 35 -3.30 2.21 -6.52
C THR A 35 -4.43 1.18 -6.54
N GLY A 36 -4.62 0.49 -7.67
CA GLY A 36 -5.76 -0.41 -7.88
C GLY A 36 -7.12 0.28 -7.74
N GLY A 37 -7.18 1.62 -7.89
CA GLY A 37 -8.38 2.42 -7.64
C GLY A 37 -8.79 2.49 -6.16
N LYS A 38 -7.94 2.02 -5.24
CA LYS A 38 -8.22 1.96 -3.80
C LYS A 38 -7.86 3.29 -3.13
N PRO A 39 -8.57 3.70 -2.07
CA PRO A 39 -8.19 4.85 -1.25
C PRO A 39 -6.81 4.68 -0.61
N LEU A 40 -6.18 5.80 -0.24
CA LEU A 40 -4.89 5.78 0.47
C LEU A 40 -5.04 5.16 1.86
N CYS A 41 -4.12 4.30 2.25
CA CYS A 41 -4.02 3.78 3.62
C CYS A 41 -3.87 4.95 4.60
N LYS A 42 -4.64 4.93 5.70
CA LYS A 42 -4.61 5.98 6.72
C LYS A 42 -3.21 6.19 7.30
N ASN A 43 -2.47 5.12 7.59
CA ASN A 43 -1.10 5.23 8.07
C ASN A 43 -0.18 5.88 7.02
N CYS A 44 -0.35 5.55 5.74
CA CYS A 44 0.40 6.22 4.68
C CYS A 44 0.04 7.71 4.54
N ALA A 45 -1.12 8.17 4.99
CA ALA A 45 -1.47 9.59 4.99
C ALA A 45 -0.75 10.37 6.11
N GLU A 46 -0.45 9.71 7.23
CA GLU A 46 0.15 10.32 8.43
C GLU A 46 1.69 10.22 8.46
N ILE A 47 2.30 9.45 7.56
CA ILE A 47 3.74 9.15 7.51
C ILE A 47 4.42 9.82 6.31
#